data_AF-A0A7X7GNH4-F1
#
_entry.id   AF-A0A7X7GNH4-F1
#
_cell.length_a   1.000
_cell.length_b   1.000
_cell.length_c   1.000
_cell.angle_alpha   90.00
_cell.angle_beta   90.00
_cell.angle_gamma   90.00
#
_symmetry.space_group_name_H-M   'P 1'
#
loop_
_entity.id
_entity.type
_entity.pdbx_description
1 polymer ?
#
loop_
_entity_poly.entity_id
_entity_poly.type
_entity_poly.pdbx_seq_one_letter_code
_entity_poly.pdbx_strand_id
1 'polypeptide(L)'
;MRFQIESDSRVIQDSWSDPTRFGLIFDRHVDRIFRLVTMRVPRQDAADITADVFERAFRSRNRYDTTYRSAVPWLKGIARNVIGDYLRAKRRNRIL
;
A
#
# COMPACT_ATOMS: atom_id res chain seq x y z
N MET A 1 2.33 -21.00 24.30
CA MET A 1 1.90 -19.59 24.33
C MET A 1 1.55 -19.17 22.89
N ARG A 2 0.27 -18.91 22.56
CA ARG A 2 -0.11 -18.46 21.22
C ARG A 2 0.01 -16.94 21.18
N PHE A 3 0.96 -16.40 20.41
CA PHE A 3 0.94 -14.98 20.08
C PHE A 3 -0.23 -14.76 19.11
N GLN A 4 -1.28 -14.08 19.55
CA GLN A 4 -2.33 -13.62 18.63
C GLN A 4 -1.71 -12.56 17.72
N ILE A 5 -1.63 -12.85 16.43
CA ILE A 5 -1.23 -11.85 15.42
C ILE A 5 -2.36 -10.83 15.34
N GLU A 6 -2.08 -9.58 15.73
CA GLU A 6 -2.99 -8.44 15.62
C GLU A 6 -3.50 -8.29 14.18
N SER A 7 -4.79 -8.05 13.95
CA SER A 7 -5.33 -7.87 12.59
C SER A 7 -4.85 -6.56 11.97
N ASP A 8 -4.80 -6.50 10.64
CA ASP A 8 -4.43 -5.26 9.95
C ASP A 8 -5.42 -4.14 10.30
N SER A 9 -6.72 -4.46 10.46
CA SER A 9 -7.72 -3.48 10.90
C SER A 9 -7.39 -2.82 12.23
N ARG A 10 -6.88 -3.60 13.20
CA ARG A 10 -6.54 -3.09 14.53
C ARG A 10 -5.30 -2.21 14.46
N VAL A 11 -4.26 -2.66 13.75
CA VAL A 11 -3.05 -1.88 13.51
C VAL A 11 -3.38 -0.54 12.82
N ILE A 12 -4.23 -0.58 11.77
CA ILE A 12 -4.66 0.61 11.04
C ILE A 12 -5.47 1.55 11.94
N GLN A 13 -6.42 1.03 12.72
CA GLN A 13 -7.20 1.85 13.64
C GLN A 13 -6.33 2.53 14.69
N ASP A 14 -5.41 1.78 15.32
CA ASP A 14 -4.51 2.35 16.32
C ASP A 14 -3.53 3.36 15.69
N SER A 15 -3.25 3.24 14.39
CA SER A 15 -2.43 4.21 13.66
C SER A 15 -3.08 5.59 13.45
N TRP A 16 -4.37 5.73 13.76
CA TRP A 16 -5.06 7.02 13.71
C TRP A 16 -4.54 7.97 14.79
N SER A 17 -4.31 7.46 16.00
CA SER A 17 -3.74 8.21 17.13
C SER A 17 -2.22 8.05 17.25
N ASP A 18 -1.68 6.88 16.88
CA ASP A 18 -0.23 6.62 16.88
C ASP A 18 0.26 6.27 15.46
N PRO A 19 0.65 7.27 14.66
CA PRO A 19 1.10 7.07 13.28
C PRO A 19 2.18 6.00 13.08
N THR A 20 3.02 5.75 14.09
CA THR A 20 4.13 4.79 14.01
C THR A 20 3.63 3.36 13.84
N ARG A 21 2.43 3.03 14.34
CA ARG A 21 1.83 1.70 14.20
C ARG A 21 1.59 1.30 12.75
N PHE A 22 1.42 2.27 11.84
CA PHE A 22 1.27 1.97 10.42
C PHE A 22 2.51 1.26 9.84
N GLY A 23 3.69 1.42 10.44
CA GLY A 23 4.90 0.69 10.05
C GLY A 23 4.69 -0.84 10.00
N LEU A 24 3.88 -1.39 10.91
CA LEU A 24 3.57 -2.82 10.91
C LEU A 24 2.73 -3.25 9.68
N ILE A 25 1.92 -2.35 9.11
CA ILE A 25 1.22 -2.61 7.83
C ILE A 25 2.21 -2.63 6.67
N PHE A 26 3.19 -1.73 6.69
CA PHE A 26 4.28 -1.73 5.71
C PHE A 26 5.05 -3.04 5.78
N ASP A 27 5.59 -3.42 6.94
CA ASP A 27 6.43 -4.61 7.11
C ASP A 27 5.72 -5.89 6.67
N ARG A 28 4.43 -6.03 7.00
CA ARG A 28 3.63 -7.22 6.64
C ARG A 28 3.36 -7.36 5.15
N HIS A 29 3.26 -6.25 4.42
CA HIS A 29 2.68 -6.25 3.07
C HIS A 29 3.61 -5.70 1.99
N VAL A 30 4.73 -5.08 2.32
CA VAL A 30 5.65 -4.45 1.36
C VAL A 30 6.06 -5.43 0.27
N ASP A 31 6.50 -6.63 0.64
CA ASP A 31 6.89 -7.69 -0.30
C ASP A 31 5.78 -8.09 -1.27
N ARG A 32 4.55 -8.17 -0.76
CA ARG A 32 3.38 -8.56 -1.56
C ARG A 32 3.01 -7.46 -2.55
N ILE A 33 3.07 -6.21 -2.13
CA ILE A 33 2.77 -5.05 -2.98
C ILE A 33 3.91 -4.83 -3.98
N PHE A 34 5.17 -4.94 -3.57
CA PHE A 34 6.32 -4.85 -4.46
C PHE A 34 6.24 -5.89 -5.58
N ARG A 35 5.95 -7.16 -5.25
CA ARG A 35 5.70 -8.20 -6.28
C ARG A 35 4.56 -7.83 -7.23
N LEU A 36 3.47 -7.26 -6.71
CA LEU A 36 2.34 -6.81 -7.52
C LEU A 36 2.75 -5.72 -8.52
N VAL A 37 3.56 -4.76 -8.05
CA VAL A 37 4.06 -3.64 -8.83
C VAL A 37 5.03 -4.13 -9.91
N THR A 38 6.02 -4.97 -9.56
CA THR A 38 7.02 -5.49 -10.52
C THR A 38 6.43 -6.29 -11.68
N MET A 39 5.20 -6.79 -11.55
CA MET A 39 4.50 -7.46 -12.66
C MET A 39 3.95 -6.48 -13.72
N ARG A 40 3.94 -5.17 -13.46
CA ARG A 40 3.24 -4.17 -14.30
C ARG A 40 4.12 -3.00 -14.72
N VAL A 41 5.26 -2.81 -14.09
CA VAL A 41 6.17 -1.68 -14.33
C VAL A 41 7.62 -2.16 -14.34
N PRO A 42 8.55 -1.44 -14.98
CA PRO A 42 9.98 -1.76 -14.94
C PRO A 42 10.48 -1.87 -13.50
N ARG A 43 11.35 -2.86 -13.25
CA ARG A 43 11.85 -3.16 -11.89
C ARG A 43 12.50 -1.95 -11.21
N GLN A 44 13.20 -1.11 -11.97
CA GLN A 44 13.86 0.10 -11.46
C GLN A 44 12.88 1.12 -10.87
N ASP A 45 11.63 1.15 -11.33
CA ASP A 45 10.62 2.11 -10.87
C ASP A 45 9.71 1.50 -9.77
N ALA A 46 9.84 0.19 -9.52
CA ALA A 46 8.92 -0.54 -8.66
C ALA A 46 9.04 -0.18 -7.17
N ALA A 47 10.24 0.21 -6.72
CA ALA A 47 10.48 0.61 -5.33
C ALA A 47 9.73 1.91 -5.01
N ASP A 48 9.90 2.94 -5.85
CA ASP A 48 9.24 4.24 -5.71
C ASP A 48 7.72 4.10 -5.79
N ILE A 49 7.21 3.34 -6.77
CA ILE A 49 5.78 3.09 -6.89
C ILE A 49 5.23 2.34 -5.67
N THR A 50 6.01 1.43 -5.08
CA THR A 50 5.61 0.75 -3.84
C THR A 50 5.56 1.72 -2.67
N ALA A 51 6.54 2.63 -2.55
CA ALA A 51 6.53 3.69 -1.55
C ALA A 51 5.29 4.59 -1.69
N ASP A 52 4.96 5.02 -2.91
CA ASP A 52 3.75 5.82 -3.21
C ASP A 52 2.46 5.11 -2.77
N VAL A 53 2.39 3.78 -2.92
CA VAL A 53 1.23 3.00 -2.45
C VAL A 53 1.08 3.12 -0.94
N PHE A 54 2.16 2.92 -0.20
CA PHE A 54 2.11 2.99 1.26
C PHE A 54 1.96 4.43 1.78
N GLU A 55 2.48 5.42 1.08
CA GLU A 55 2.24 6.83 1.40
C GLU A 55 0.74 7.18 1.24
N ARG A 56 0.13 6.82 0.10
CA ARG A 56 -1.31 7.05 -0.14
C ARG A 56 -2.17 6.27 0.86
N ALA A 57 -1.79 5.04 1.19
CA ALA A 57 -2.45 4.25 2.22
C ALA A 57 -2.36 4.94 3.58
N PHE A 58 -1.17 5.37 4.01
CA PHE A 58 -0.97 6.07 5.27
C PHE A 58 -1.80 7.36 5.36
N ARG A 59 -1.82 8.18 4.29
CA ARG A 59 -2.62 9.42 4.24
C ARG A 59 -4.12 9.16 4.29
N SER A 60 -4.58 8.03 3.76
CA SER A 60 -6.01 7.67 3.70
C SER A 60 -6.47 6.70 4.79
N ARG A 61 -5.60 6.32 5.72
CA ARG A 61 -5.84 5.27 6.73
C ARG A 61 -7.09 5.50 7.60
N ASN A 62 -7.50 6.74 7.84
CA ASN A 62 -8.72 7.08 8.57
C ASN A 62 -10.01 6.75 7.81
N ARG A 63 -9.91 6.44 6.51
CA ARG A 63 -11.03 6.00 5.65
C ARG A 63 -11.07 4.49 5.48
N TYR A 64 -10.15 3.75 6.08
CA TYR A 64 -10.16 2.30 6.02
C TYR A 64 -11.36 1.74 6.78
N ASP A 65 -12.11 0.85 6.15
CA ASP A 65 -13.21 0.14 6.79
C ASP A 65 -12.66 -0.96 7.70
N THR A 66 -12.72 -0.71 9.01
CA THR A 66 -12.18 -1.59 10.06
C THR A 66 -12.94 -2.90 10.22
N THR A 67 -14.08 -3.09 9.54
CA THR A 67 -14.77 -4.39 9.49
C THR A 67 -13.98 -5.43 8.70
N TYR A 68 -13.12 -5.01 7.77
CA TYR A 68 -12.21 -5.89 7.05
C TYR A 68 -10.96 -6.16 7.88
N ARG A 69 -10.73 -7.42 8.26
CA ARG A 69 -9.53 -7.78 9.06
C ARG A 69 -8.19 -7.64 8.34
N SER A 70 -8.20 -7.69 7.01
CA SER A 70 -6.97 -7.64 6.19
C SER A 70 -6.95 -6.39 5.31
N ALA A 71 -5.79 -5.72 5.28
CA ALA A 71 -5.56 -4.55 4.45
C ALA A 71 -5.26 -4.90 2.98
N VAL A 72 -5.04 -6.17 2.65
CA VAL A 72 -4.55 -6.60 1.33
C VAL A 72 -5.46 -6.14 0.19
N PRO A 73 -6.81 -6.30 0.23
CA PRO A 73 -7.67 -5.82 -0.86
C PRO A 73 -7.58 -4.31 -1.05
N TRP A 74 -7.53 -3.55 0.05
CA TRP A 74 -7.41 -2.10 0.06
C TRP A 74 -6.06 -1.63 -0.52
N LEU A 75 -4.94 -2.20 -0.06
CA LEU A 75 -3.60 -1.91 -0.60
C LEU A 75 -3.49 -2.26 -2.08
N LYS A 76 -4.07 -3.39 -2.51
CA LYS A 76 -4.12 -3.76 -3.94
C LYS A 76 -4.95 -2.77 -4.76
N GLY A 77 -6.01 -2.19 -4.19
CA GLY A 77 -6.79 -1.13 -4.83
C GLY A 77 -5.94 0.12 -5.06
N ILE A 78 -5.26 0.60 -4.01
CA ILE A 78 -4.35 1.75 -4.10
C ILE A 78 -3.23 1.48 -5.11
N ALA A 79 -2.61 0.30 -5.09
CA ALA A 79 -1.57 -0.08 -6.04
C ALA A 79 -2.03 -0.02 -7.50
N ARG A 80 -3.25 -0.47 -7.80
CA ARG A 80 -3.78 -0.36 -9.17
C ARG A 80 -3.92 1.10 -9.61
N ASN A 81 -4.36 1.99 -8.71
CA ASN A 81 -4.50 3.41 -9.01
C ASN A 81 -3.13 4.06 -9.24
N VAL A 82 -2.16 3.84 -8.35
CA VAL A 82 -0.79 4.39 -8.49
C VAL A 82 -0.14 3.91 -9.79
N ILE A 83 -0.21 2.62 -10.10
CA ILE A 83 0.34 2.06 -11.35
C ILE A 83 -0.36 2.70 -12.56
N GLY A 84 -1.69 2.86 -12.53
CA GLY A 84 -2.44 3.52 -13.59
C GLY A 84 -1.98 4.97 -13.81
N ASP A 85 -1.76 5.73 -12.74
CA ASP A 85 -1.26 7.10 -12.81
C ASP A 85 0.14 7.16 -13.43
N TYR A 86 1.04 6.30 -12.97
CA TYR A 86 2.41 6.17 -13.49
C TYR A 86 2.42 5.84 -14.99
N LEU A 87 1.64 4.86 -15.43
CA LEU A 87 1.59 4.45 -16.85
C LEU A 87 1.01 5.57 -17.74
N ARG A 88 -0.01 6.30 -17.26
CA ARG A 88 -0.56 7.44 -17.98
C ARG A 88 0.47 8.57 -18.10
N ALA A 89 1.24 8.86 -17.04
CA ALA A 89 2.30 9.86 -17.06
C ALA A 89 3.42 9.48 -18.03
N LYS A 90 3.92 8.24 -17.97
CA LYS A 90 4.93 7.75 -18.92
C LYS A 90 4.48 7.81 -20.37
N ARG A 91 3.19 7.55 -20.66
CA ARG A 91 2.65 7.68 -22.01
C ARG A 91 2.68 9.12 -22.51
N ARG A 92 2.30 10.10 -21.67
CA ARG A 92 2.37 11.54 -22.03
C ARG A 92 3.81 11.97 -22.32
N ASN A 93 4.75 11.57 -21.46
CA ASN A 93 6.17 11.94 -21.60
C ASN A 93 6.88 11.23 -22.77
N ARG A 94 6.23 10.27 -23.45
CA ARG A 94 6.75 9.62 -24.66
C ARG A 94 6.16 10.21 -25.96
N ILE A 95 5.14 11.05 -25.84
CA ILE A 95 4.45 11.69 -26.98
C ILE A 95 4.95 13.14 -27.19
N LEU A 96 5.62 13.70 -26.17
CA LEU A 96 6.44 14.91 -26.26
C LEU A 96 7.90 14.52 -26.52
#